data_AF-A0A7W0QB96-F1
#
_entry.id   AF-A0A7W0QB96-F1
#
_cell.length_a   1.000
_cell.length_b   1.000
_cell.length_c   1.000
_cell.angle_alpha   90.00
_cell.angle_beta   90.00
_cell.angle_gamma   90.00
#
_symmetry.space_group_name_H-M   'P 1'
#
loop_
_entity.id
_entity.type
_entity.pdbx_description
1 polymer ?
#
loop_
_entity_poly.entity_id
_entity_poly.type
_entity_poly.pdbx_seq_one_letter_code
_entity_poly.pdbx_strand_id
1 'polypeptide(L)'
;PTGRVVGSVKVTEADGKPAVNAEVIVYLVGFAEPPAGTPTVIQQKGRRFVPDLVAITVGDSVSFPNRDPFLHNVFSQSPPRKFDLGSFKKGESKDRQFATPGVVDVYCNIHPEMAATVLVLPNRRHTRVGADGRFTLDGVPPGTWTVFAYTRRAAKPASSKVTVTAGADAPLELAVVRGGEVPHTNKYGEKYRREPPPTYR
;
A
#
# COMPACT_ATOMS: atom_id res chain seq x y z
N PRO A 1 23.19 14.80 -11.58
CA PRO A 1 23.19 14.33 -10.16
C PRO A 1 21.82 14.53 -9.51
N THR A 2 21.36 13.55 -8.73
CA THR A 2 20.12 13.61 -7.93
C THR A 2 20.40 14.10 -6.50
N GLY A 3 19.37 14.46 -5.75
CA GLY A 3 19.42 14.70 -4.31
C GLY A 3 18.61 13.66 -3.53
N ARG A 4 18.41 13.93 -2.23
CA ARG A 4 17.62 13.07 -1.33
C ARG A 4 16.60 13.87 -0.55
N VAL A 5 15.52 13.22 -0.12
CA VAL A 5 14.63 13.74 0.93
C VAL A 5 14.80 12.86 2.16
N VAL A 6 15.10 13.47 3.30
CA VAL A 6 15.32 12.78 4.57
C VAL A 6 14.43 13.38 5.64
N GLY A 7 14.04 12.60 6.64
CA GLY A 7 13.30 13.15 7.78
C GLY A 7 12.49 12.09 8.49
N SER A 8 11.40 12.51 9.14
CA SER A 8 10.56 11.60 9.92
C SER A 8 9.06 11.74 9.63
N VAL A 9 8.34 10.67 9.98
CA VAL A 9 6.88 10.64 9.95
C VAL A 9 6.35 10.30 11.34
N LYS A 10 5.57 11.21 11.91
CA LYS A 10 4.77 10.92 13.10
C LYS A 10 3.44 10.30 12.69
N VAL A 11 3.10 9.14 13.26
CA VAL A 11 1.80 8.50 13.04
C VAL A 11 0.98 8.52 14.32
N THR A 12 -0.26 8.99 14.23
CA THR A 12 -1.20 8.96 15.34
C THR A 12 -2.49 8.27 14.95
N GLU A 13 -3.21 7.71 15.92
CA GLU A 13 -4.61 7.33 15.73
C GLU A 13 -5.51 8.58 15.74
N ALA A 14 -6.80 8.40 15.46
CA ALA A 14 -7.79 9.47 15.50
C ALA A 14 -7.93 10.17 16.87
N ASP A 15 -7.61 9.47 17.97
CA ASP A 15 -7.61 10.03 19.33
C ASP A 15 -6.30 10.77 19.68
N GLY A 16 -5.36 10.88 18.74
CA GLY A 16 -4.08 11.57 18.90
C GLY A 16 -2.97 10.74 19.54
N LYS A 17 -3.25 9.51 20.01
CA LYS A 17 -2.20 8.63 20.55
C LYS A 17 -1.27 8.14 19.44
N PRO A 18 0.01 7.85 19.73
CA PRO A 18 0.91 7.23 18.77
C PRO A 18 0.33 5.93 18.23
N ALA A 19 0.34 5.78 16.91
CA ALA A 19 -0.14 4.56 16.27
C ALA A 19 0.91 3.45 16.43
N VAL A 20 0.49 2.30 16.94
CA VAL A 20 1.37 1.14 17.12
C VAL A 20 1.39 0.30 15.84
N ASN A 21 2.57 -0.15 15.40
CA ASN A 21 2.74 -0.99 14.19
C ASN A 21 2.09 -0.38 12.94
N ALA A 22 2.22 0.94 12.76
CA ALA A 22 1.74 1.59 11.55
C ALA A 22 2.78 1.49 10.44
N GLU A 23 2.45 0.71 9.42
CA GLU A 23 3.20 0.76 8.17
C GLU A 23 2.94 2.09 7.47
N VAL A 24 4.01 2.76 7.04
CA VAL A 24 3.95 4.01 6.29
C VAL A 24 4.85 3.90 5.07
N ILE A 25 4.34 4.34 3.93
CA ILE A 25 5.12 4.59 2.73
C ILE A 25 5.17 6.09 2.49
N VAL A 26 6.40 6.61 2.35
CA VAL A 26 6.66 7.97 1.88
C VAL A 26 6.97 7.92 0.41
N TYR A 27 6.36 8.79 -0.39
CA TYR A 27 6.56 8.83 -1.84
C TYR A 27 6.44 10.24 -2.38
N LEU A 28 6.89 10.45 -3.61
CA LEU A 28 6.68 11.72 -4.30
C LEU A 28 6.07 11.51 -5.68
N VAL A 29 5.44 12.55 -6.20
CA VAL A 29 4.82 12.58 -7.52
C VAL A 29 5.29 13.83 -8.27
N GLY A 30 4.99 13.90 -9.57
CA GLY A 30 5.33 15.05 -10.42
C GLY A 30 6.23 14.70 -11.61
N PHE A 31 6.71 13.47 -11.68
CA PHE A 31 7.37 12.91 -12.86
C PHE A 31 7.10 11.40 -12.97
N ALA A 32 7.43 10.84 -14.12
CA ALA A 32 7.26 9.43 -14.42
C ALA A 32 8.61 8.70 -14.53
N GLU A 33 8.62 7.42 -14.17
CA GLU A 33 9.71 6.49 -14.42
C GLU A 33 9.16 5.16 -14.95
N PRO A 34 9.96 4.38 -15.69
CA PRO A 34 9.54 3.05 -16.09
C PRO A 34 9.35 2.12 -14.86
N PRO A 35 8.48 1.11 -14.98
CA PRO A 35 8.27 0.11 -13.93
C PRO A 35 9.58 -0.59 -13.53
N ALA A 36 9.62 -1.16 -12.32
CA ALA A 36 10.76 -1.95 -11.88
C ALA A 36 10.85 -3.29 -12.62
N GLY A 37 9.70 -3.80 -13.11
CA GLY A 37 9.63 -5.02 -13.92
C GLY A 37 9.70 -6.32 -13.11
N THR A 38 10.08 -6.26 -11.83
CA THR A 38 10.00 -7.40 -10.90
C THR A 38 8.67 -7.35 -10.16
N PRO A 39 7.86 -8.43 -10.16
CA PRO A 39 6.61 -8.44 -9.43
C PRO A 39 6.80 -8.21 -7.94
N THR A 40 6.05 -7.27 -7.39
CA THR A 40 5.90 -7.14 -5.93
C THR A 40 5.03 -8.29 -5.43
N VAL A 41 5.32 -8.82 -4.24
CA VAL A 41 4.56 -9.97 -3.69
C VAL A 41 3.70 -9.52 -2.52
N ILE A 42 2.41 -9.87 -2.56
CA ILE A 42 1.47 -9.79 -1.42
C ILE A 42 0.94 -11.20 -1.17
N GLN A 43 1.45 -11.89 -0.16
CA GLN A 43 1.03 -13.27 0.12
C GLN A 43 -0.21 -13.33 1.02
N GLN A 44 -1.03 -14.36 0.83
CA GLN A 44 -2.13 -14.70 1.72
C GLN A 44 -1.59 -15.65 2.79
N LYS A 45 -1.43 -15.18 4.04
CA LYS A 45 -0.83 -15.95 5.14
C LYS A 45 -1.43 -15.54 6.49
N GLY A 46 -1.84 -16.51 7.29
CA GLY A 46 -2.48 -16.31 8.59
C GLY A 46 -3.74 -15.46 8.50
N ARG A 47 -4.61 -15.70 7.50
CA ARG A 47 -5.81 -14.90 7.18
C ARG A 47 -5.53 -13.40 7.05
N ARG A 48 -4.38 -13.07 6.45
CA ARG A 48 -3.95 -11.70 6.16
C ARG A 48 -3.28 -11.64 4.80
N PHE A 49 -3.32 -10.46 4.19
CA PHE A 49 -2.40 -10.10 3.14
C PHE A 49 -1.10 -9.59 3.79
N VAL A 50 0.04 -10.09 3.34
CA VAL A 50 1.36 -9.74 3.92
C VAL A 50 2.37 -9.48 2.81
N PRO A 51 2.99 -8.30 2.75
CA PRO A 51 2.60 -7.07 3.47
C PRO A 51 1.18 -6.61 3.09
N ASP A 52 0.54 -5.82 3.95
CA ASP A 52 -0.79 -5.26 3.68
C ASP A 52 -0.72 -3.86 3.05
N LEU A 53 0.46 -3.25 2.96
CA LEU A 53 0.69 -2.00 2.23
C LEU A 53 1.92 -2.13 1.33
N VAL A 54 1.75 -1.88 0.03
CA VAL A 54 2.86 -1.81 -0.92
C VAL A 54 2.75 -0.58 -1.81
N ALA A 55 3.88 -0.16 -2.37
CA ALA A 55 3.91 0.77 -3.47
C ALA A 55 4.59 0.11 -4.67
N ILE A 56 4.04 0.37 -5.84
CA ILE A 56 4.53 -0.10 -7.13
C ILE A 56 4.51 1.05 -8.12
N THR A 57 5.17 0.89 -9.26
CA THR A 57 5.12 1.87 -10.34
C THR A 57 4.12 1.43 -11.41
N VAL A 58 3.48 2.38 -12.10
CA VAL A 58 2.61 2.09 -13.24
C VAL A 58 3.30 1.14 -14.22
N GLY A 59 2.62 0.05 -14.57
CA GLY A 59 3.11 -1.03 -15.43
C GLY A 59 3.59 -2.26 -14.66
N ASP A 60 3.87 -2.16 -13.36
CA ASP A 60 4.26 -3.29 -12.52
C ASP A 60 3.10 -4.26 -12.28
N SER A 61 3.46 -5.49 -11.91
CA SER A 61 2.54 -6.53 -11.46
C SER A 61 2.71 -6.83 -9.98
N VAL A 62 1.63 -7.27 -9.34
CA VAL A 62 1.65 -7.85 -7.99
C VAL A 62 1.28 -9.32 -8.08
N SER A 63 2.07 -10.18 -7.41
CA SER A 63 1.82 -11.61 -7.27
C SER A 63 1.18 -11.93 -5.92
N PHE A 64 0.15 -12.79 -5.93
CA PHE A 64 -0.66 -13.12 -4.76
C PHE A 64 -0.61 -14.61 -4.38
N PRO A 65 0.52 -15.15 -3.89
CA PRO A 65 0.60 -16.54 -3.50
C PRO A 65 -0.23 -16.84 -2.25
N ASN A 66 -0.96 -17.95 -2.24
CA ASN A 66 -1.62 -18.46 -1.04
C ASN A 66 -0.70 -19.40 -0.26
N ARG A 67 -0.39 -19.03 0.99
CA ARG A 67 0.46 -19.79 1.91
C ARG A 67 -0.33 -20.45 3.04
N ASP A 68 -1.63 -20.22 3.11
CA ASP A 68 -2.54 -20.84 4.08
C ASP A 68 -3.10 -22.17 3.57
N PRO A 69 -3.52 -23.09 4.46
CA PRO A 69 -4.07 -24.38 4.07
C PRO A 69 -5.52 -24.30 3.55
N PHE A 70 -6.17 -23.14 3.65
CA PHE A 70 -7.55 -22.93 3.23
C PHE A 70 -7.65 -21.97 2.04
N LEU A 71 -8.85 -21.93 1.43
CA LEU A 71 -9.12 -21.09 0.28
C LEU A 71 -9.11 -19.61 0.65
N HIS A 72 -8.51 -18.83 -0.24
CA HIS A 72 -8.65 -17.39 -0.25
C HIS A 72 -9.12 -16.91 -1.62
N ASN A 73 -9.43 -15.64 -1.69
CA ASN A 73 -9.77 -14.90 -2.90
C ASN A 73 -9.07 -13.55 -2.85
N VAL A 74 -8.80 -12.98 -4.03
CA VAL A 74 -8.18 -11.66 -4.17
C VAL A 74 -8.98 -10.87 -5.18
N PHE A 75 -9.61 -9.78 -4.74
CA PHE A 75 -10.38 -8.90 -5.61
C PHE A 75 -10.19 -7.43 -5.22
N SER A 76 -10.53 -6.53 -6.14
CA SER A 76 -10.64 -5.10 -5.89
C SER A 76 -11.82 -4.49 -6.63
N GLN A 77 -12.48 -3.53 -5.98
CA GLN A 77 -13.51 -2.68 -6.58
C GLN A 77 -13.03 -1.22 -6.76
N SER A 78 -11.77 -0.92 -6.43
CA SER A 78 -11.23 0.44 -6.52
C SER A 78 -11.21 0.91 -7.98
N PRO A 79 -11.65 2.16 -8.28
CA PRO A 79 -11.72 2.68 -9.64
C PRO A 79 -10.44 2.57 -10.48
N PRO A 80 -9.22 2.82 -9.94
CA PRO A 80 -7.99 2.70 -10.75
C PRO A 80 -7.74 1.29 -11.29
N ARG A 81 -8.26 0.25 -10.59
CA ARG A 81 -8.07 -1.14 -11.01
C ARG A 81 -9.10 -2.08 -10.36
N LYS A 82 -10.25 -2.28 -11.02
CA LYS A 82 -11.20 -3.34 -10.65
C LYS A 82 -10.73 -4.71 -11.15
N PHE A 83 -10.81 -5.74 -10.32
CA PHE A 83 -10.51 -7.13 -10.71
C PHE A 83 -11.04 -8.16 -9.71
N ASP A 84 -11.18 -9.41 -10.14
CA ASP A 84 -11.36 -10.61 -9.30
C ASP A 84 -10.43 -11.70 -9.85
N LEU A 85 -9.51 -12.21 -9.02
CA LEU A 85 -8.61 -13.32 -9.37
C LEU A 85 -9.22 -14.70 -9.08
N GLY A 86 -10.44 -14.75 -8.55
CA GLY A 86 -11.09 -15.98 -8.13
C GLY A 86 -10.44 -16.57 -6.88
N SER A 87 -10.73 -17.84 -6.59
CA SER A 87 -10.20 -18.50 -5.40
C SER A 87 -8.79 -19.06 -5.63
N PHE A 88 -8.05 -19.25 -4.54
CA PHE A 88 -6.69 -19.74 -4.49
C PHE A 88 -6.61 -20.90 -3.51
N LYS A 89 -6.18 -22.08 -3.95
CA LYS A 89 -5.78 -23.19 -3.06
C LYS A 89 -4.39 -22.93 -2.47
N LYS A 90 -4.03 -23.68 -1.42
CA LYS A 90 -2.67 -23.66 -0.85
C LYS A 90 -1.63 -23.83 -1.96
N GLY A 91 -0.66 -22.93 -2.01
CA GLY A 91 0.45 -22.96 -2.96
C GLY A 91 0.18 -22.30 -4.31
N GLU A 92 -1.08 -22.01 -4.66
CA GLU A 92 -1.42 -21.29 -5.90
C GLU A 92 -0.97 -19.82 -5.82
N SER A 93 -0.55 -19.28 -6.96
CA SER A 93 -0.28 -17.85 -7.13
C SER A 93 -0.90 -17.36 -8.44
N LYS A 94 -1.34 -16.10 -8.44
CA LYS A 94 -1.86 -15.40 -9.61
C LYS A 94 -1.39 -13.96 -9.53
N ASP A 95 -1.20 -13.36 -10.70
CA ASP A 95 -0.65 -12.02 -10.82
C ASP A 95 -1.71 -11.04 -11.33
N ARG A 96 -1.51 -9.76 -11.02
CA ARG A 96 -2.28 -8.65 -11.58
C ARG A 96 -1.36 -7.49 -11.90
N GLN A 97 -1.34 -7.07 -13.17
CA GLN A 97 -0.68 -5.83 -13.59
C GLN A 97 -1.51 -4.60 -13.18
N PHE A 98 -0.87 -3.45 -12.95
CA PHE A 98 -1.51 -2.18 -12.62
C PHE A 98 -1.05 -1.09 -13.59
N ALA A 99 -1.97 -0.57 -14.41
CA ALA A 99 -1.65 0.37 -15.51
C ALA A 99 -2.10 1.82 -15.25
N THR A 100 -2.77 2.08 -14.12
CA THR A 100 -3.37 3.38 -13.82
C THR A 100 -2.92 3.82 -12.44
N PRO A 101 -2.36 5.05 -12.28
CA PRO A 101 -2.01 5.58 -10.97
C PRO A 101 -3.21 5.63 -10.03
N GLY A 102 -2.95 5.45 -8.75
CA GLY A 102 -3.96 5.60 -7.71
C GLY A 102 -3.81 4.60 -6.57
N VAL A 103 -4.77 4.66 -5.65
CA VAL A 103 -4.85 3.74 -4.50
C VAL A 103 -5.80 2.60 -4.88
N VAL A 104 -5.32 1.36 -4.76
CA VAL A 104 -6.12 0.16 -5.03
C VAL A 104 -6.18 -0.68 -3.77
N ASP A 105 -7.36 -0.78 -3.19
CA ASP A 105 -7.61 -1.66 -2.05
C ASP A 105 -7.96 -3.06 -2.53
N VAL A 106 -7.38 -4.05 -1.89
CA VAL A 106 -7.46 -5.46 -2.23
C VAL A 106 -8.04 -6.22 -1.05
N TYR A 107 -9.04 -7.05 -1.32
CA TYR A 107 -9.84 -7.73 -0.31
C TYR A 107 -9.96 -9.22 -0.60
N CYS A 108 -10.37 -9.98 0.43
CA CYS A 108 -10.76 -11.38 0.29
C CYS A 108 -12.27 -11.53 0.35
N ASN A 109 -12.87 -12.22 -0.64
CA ASN A 109 -14.31 -12.46 -0.63
C ASN A 109 -14.78 -13.50 0.41
N ILE A 110 -13.84 -14.25 1.00
CA ILE A 110 -14.13 -15.31 1.97
C ILE A 110 -13.91 -14.80 3.41
N HIS A 111 -12.86 -14.00 3.63
CA HIS A 111 -12.48 -13.49 4.95
C HIS A 111 -12.51 -11.95 4.91
N PRO A 112 -13.58 -11.31 5.43
CA PRO A 112 -13.74 -9.86 5.36
C PRO A 112 -12.67 -9.08 6.13
N GLU A 113 -11.89 -9.71 7.00
CA GLU A 113 -10.80 -9.05 7.72
C GLU A 113 -9.53 -8.90 6.87
N MET A 114 -9.43 -9.61 5.75
CA MET A 114 -8.29 -9.54 4.86
C MET A 114 -8.39 -8.33 3.95
N ALA A 115 -7.54 -7.34 4.21
CA ALA A 115 -7.42 -6.14 3.40
C ALA A 115 -5.94 -5.77 3.19
N ALA A 116 -5.63 -5.26 2.00
CA ALA A 116 -4.35 -4.68 1.65
C ALA A 116 -4.56 -3.45 0.76
N THR A 117 -3.53 -2.61 0.62
CA THR A 117 -3.53 -1.45 -0.26
C THR A 117 -2.29 -1.46 -1.14
N VAL A 118 -2.51 -1.27 -2.44
CA VAL A 118 -1.46 -1.07 -3.45
C VAL A 118 -1.48 0.39 -3.88
N LEU A 119 -0.40 1.12 -3.58
CA LEU A 119 -0.15 2.45 -4.11
C LEU A 119 0.48 2.32 -5.50
N VAL A 120 -0.28 2.64 -6.55
CA VAL A 120 0.22 2.66 -7.93
C VAL A 120 0.73 4.07 -8.24
N LEU A 121 2.05 4.22 -8.29
CA LEU A 121 2.75 5.50 -8.39
C LEU A 121 3.28 5.74 -9.81
N PRO A 122 3.42 7.01 -10.25
CA PRO A 122 3.95 7.31 -11.58
C PRO A 122 5.46 7.04 -11.70
N ASN A 123 6.18 6.93 -10.59
CA ASN A 123 7.63 6.71 -10.55
C ASN A 123 8.01 5.77 -9.40
N ARG A 124 9.31 5.49 -9.25
CA ARG A 124 9.85 4.56 -8.25
C ARG A 124 10.37 5.26 -7.00
N ARG A 125 10.08 6.55 -6.81
CA ARG A 125 10.52 7.32 -5.63
C ARG A 125 9.51 7.15 -4.50
N HIS A 126 9.66 6.02 -3.83
CA HIS A 126 8.98 5.72 -2.59
C HIS A 126 9.92 4.95 -1.65
N THR A 127 9.64 5.01 -0.37
CA THR A 127 10.38 4.32 0.67
C THR A 127 9.44 3.95 1.80
N ARG A 128 9.78 2.88 2.53
CA ARG A 128 9.06 2.50 3.74
C ARG A 128 9.70 3.21 4.92
N VAL A 129 8.87 3.80 5.78
CA VAL A 129 9.35 4.45 7.00
C VAL A 129 9.87 3.38 7.97
N GLY A 130 11.02 3.64 8.57
CA GLY A 130 11.62 2.79 9.59
C GLY A 130 10.80 2.74 10.87
N ALA A 131 11.07 1.75 11.72
CA ALA A 131 10.40 1.61 13.02
C ALA A 131 10.66 2.80 13.97
N ASP A 132 11.74 3.55 13.75
CA ASP A 132 12.06 4.79 14.48
C ASP A 132 11.36 6.03 13.90
N GLY A 133 10.50 5.86 12.90
CA GLY A 133 9.78 6.92 12.23
C GLY A 133 10.59 7.64 11.14
N ARG A 134 11.86 7.27 10.90
CA ARG A 134 12.70 7.95 9.91
C ARG A 134 12.57 7.36 8.50
N PHE A 135 12.83 8.18 7.50
CA PHE A 135 12.86 7.75 6.11
C PHE A 135 13.97 8.44 5.32
N THR A 136 14.33 7.82 4.19
CA THR A 136 15.18 8.42 3.16
C THR A 136 14.63 8.05 1.79
N LEU A 137 14.37 9.07 0.98
CA LEU A 137 14.05 8.96 -0.44
C LEU A 137 15.27 9.36 -1.25
N ASP A 138 15.92 8.38 -1.86
CA ASP A 138 17.08 8.58 -2.73
C ASP A 138 16.69 8.90 -4.17
N GLY A 139 17.66 9.39 -4.95
CA GLY A 139 17.51 9.50 -6.40
C GLY A 139 16.50 10.55 -6.87
N VAL A 140 16.19 11.54 -6.04
CA VAL A 140 15.18 12.56 -6.35
C VAL A 140 15.78 13.61 -7.29
N PRO A 141 15.18 13.89 -8.46
CA PRO A 141 15.68 14.94 -9.34
C PRO A 141 15.63 16.32 -8.66
N PRO A 142 16.57 17.23 -8.94
CA PRO A 142 16.50 18.60 -8.42
C PRO A 142 15.20 19.29 -8.85
N GLY A 143 14.59 20.05 -7.93
CA GLY A 143 13.31 20.72 -8.16
C GLY A 143 12.45 20.78 -6.90
N THR A 144 11.25 21.34 -7.03
CA THR A 144 10.27 21.38 -5.95
C THR A 144 9.21 20.31 -6.16
N TRP A 145 9.08 19.40 -5.21
CA TRP A 145 8.20 18.24 -5.27
C TRP A 145 7.18 18.26 -4.13
N THR A 146 6.04 17.62 -4.34
CA THR A 146 5.12 17.27 -3.26
C THR A 146 5.44 15.86 -2.81
N VAL A 147 5.81 15.71 -1.54
CA VAL A 147 6.05 14.44 -0.87
C VAL A 147 4.81 14.09 -0.04
N PHE A 148 4.44 12.82 -0.07
CA PHE A 148 3.29 12.26 0.63
C PHE A 148 3.74 11.20 1.62
N ALA A 149 3.05 11.10 2.74
CA ALA A 149 3.11 9.93 3.64
C ALA A 149 1.73 9.28 3.69
N TYR A 150 1.70 7.97 3.40
CA TYR A 150 0.47 7.18 3.41
C TYR A 150 0.61 6.00 4.35
N THR A 151 -0.41 5.78 5.18
CA THR A 151 -0.60 4.57 5.97
C THR A 151 -1.96 3.98 5.65
N ARG A 152 -2.09 2.65 5.72
CA ARG A 152 -3.38 1.99 5.52
C ARG A 152 -4.39 2.58 6.51
N ARG A 153 -5.63 2.75 6.06
CA ARG A 153 -6.73 3.39 6.82
C ARG A 153 -6.61 4.90 7.04
N ALA A 154 -5.61 5.57 6.47
CA ALA A 154 -5.61 7.03 6.45
C ALA A 154 -6.76 7.55 5.55
N ALA A 155 -7.56 8.49 6.04
CA ALA A 155 -8.61 9.10 5.23
C ALA A 155 -8.04 9.88 4.04
N LYS A 156 -6.85 10.47 4.22
CA LYS A 156 -6.05 11.11 3.19
C LYS A 156 -4.56 10.98 3.54
N PRO A 157 -3.65 10.91 2.55
CA PRO A 157 -2.23 11.01 2.83
C PRO A 157 -1.90 12.39 3.43
N ALA A 158 -0.89 12.42 4.30
CA ALA A 158 -0.24 13.68 4.66
C ALA A 158 0.66 14.12 3.51
N SER A 159 0.84 15.43 3.31
CA SER A 159 1.74 15.92 2.28
C SER A 159 2.37 17.25 2.62
N SER A 160 3.54 17.50 2.02
CA SER A 160 4.25 18.77 2.10
C SER A 160 5.12 18.97 0.86
N LYS A 161 5.47 20.22 0.56
CA LYS A 161 6.42 20.54 -0.49
C LYS A 161 7.84 20.50 0.04
N VAL A 162 8.78 20.04 -0.79
CA VAL A 162 10.20 20.05 -0.50
C VAL A 162 10.98 20.49 -1.75
N THR A 163 12.02 21.29 -1.56
CA THR A 163 12.95 21.66 -2.62
C THR A 163 14.21 20.81 -2.51
N VAL A 164 14.52 20.08 -3.57
CA VAL A 164 15.68 19.19 -3.66
C VAL A 164 16.75 19.83 -4.51
N THR A 165 17.97 19.86 -4.01
CA THR A 165 19.17 20.28 -4.73
C THR A 165 20.04 19.05 -5.04
N ALA A 166 20.73 19.05 -6.18
CA ALA A 166 21.62 17.96 -6.56
C ALA A 166 22.71 17.74 -5.49
N GLY A 167 22.90 16.50 -5.07
CA GLY A 167 23.93 16.11 -4.10
C GLY A 167 23.67 16.54 -2.65
N ALA A 168 22.48 17.06 -2.34
CA ALA A 168 22.11 17.52 -1.00
C ALA A 168 20.91 16.76 -0.43
N ASP A 169 20.82 16.79 0.91
CA ASP A 169 19.68 16.30 1.67
C ASP A 169 18.68 17.43 1.87
N ALA A 170 17.42 17.16 1.55
CA ALA A 170 16.32 18.06 1.84
C ALA A 170 15.51 17.51 3.03
N PRO A 171 15.53 18.17 4.19
CA PRO A 171 14.82 17.71 5.38
C PRO A 171 13.30 17.88 5.22
N LEU A 172 12.52 16.92 5.71
CA LEU A 172 11.07 17.00 5.71
C LEU A 172 10.43 16.20 6.86
N GLU A 173 9.54 16.85 7.59
CA GLU A 173 8.71 16.23 8.62
C GLU A 173 7.26 16.10 8.14
N LEU A 174 6.65 14.94 8.37
CA LEU A 174 5.25 14.67 8.06
C LEU A 174 4.52 14.11 9.28
N ALA A 175 3.22 14.37 9.35
CA ALA A 175 2.34 13.78 10.36
C ALA A 175 1.10 13.21 9.68
N VAL A 176 0.86 11.91 9.85
CA VAL A 176 -0.29 11.22 9.25
C VAL A 176 -1.17 10.60 10.33
N VAL A 177 -2.48 10.76 10.18
CA VAL A 177 -3.47 10.17 11.10
C VAL A 177 -4.00 8.88 10.48
N ARG A 178 -3.84 7.78 11.22
CA ARG A 178 -4.42 6.48 10.89
C ARG A 178 -5.86 6.41 11.41
N GLY A 179 -6.78 6.07 10.51
CA GLY A 179 -8.18 5.83 10.84
C GLY A 179 -8.44 4.37 11.21
N GLY A 180 -9.72 4.07 11.47
CA GLY A 180 -10.22 2.71 11.61
C GLY A 180 -10.30 1.98 10.28
N GLU A 181 -10.41 0.65 10.31
CA GLU A 181 -10.65 -0.14 9.10
C GLU A 181 -11.96 0.30 8.46
N VAL A 182 -11.93 0.63 7.17
CA VAL A 182 -13.12 1.05 6.45
C VAL A 182 -13.92 -0.21 6.11
N PRO A 183 -15.21 -0.30 6.52
CA PRO A 183 -16.05 -1.41 6.11
C PRO A 183 -16.12 -1.48 4.58
N HIS A 184 -15.92 -2.68 4.03
CA HIS A 184 -16.02 -2.91 2.59
C HIS A 184 -17.08 -3.97 2.29
N THR A 185 -17.51 -3.97 1.03
CA THR A 185 -18.45 -4.96 0.48
C THR A 185 -17.70 -6.17 -0.06
N ASN A 186 -18.44 -7.25 -0.28
CA ASN A 186 -17.96 -8.44 -0.96
C ASN A 186 -17.68 -8.13 -2.44
N LYS A 187 -17.19 -9.10 -3.19
CA LYS A 187 -16.83 -8.91 -4.61
C LYS A 187 -18.01 -8.56 -5.53
N TYR A 188 -19.25 -8.75 -5.07
CA TYR A 188 -20.49 -8.41 -5.77
C TYR A 188 -21.04 -7.03 -5.38
N GLY A 189 -20.38 -6.31 -4.48
CA GLY A 189 -20.85 -5.01 -3.98
C GLY A 189 -21.89 -5.12 -2.86
N GLU A 190 -22.06 -6.30 -2.28
CA GLU A 190 -23.03 -6.55 -1.21
C GLU A 190 -22.36 -6.59 0.16
N LYS A 191 -23.13 -6.49 1.24
CA LYS A 191 -22.60 -6.77 2.59
C LYS A 191 -22.17 -8.24 2.68
N TYR A 192 -21.07 -8.51 3.38
CA TYR A 192 -20.71 -9.88 3.72
C TYR A 192 -21.84 -10.53 4.50
N ARG A 193 -22.25 -11.73 4.05
CA ARG A 193 -23.16 -12.56 4.84
C ARG A 193 -22.41 -12.99 6.09
N ARG A 194 -23.03 -12.83 7.26
CA ARG A 194 -22.53 -13.43 8.49
C ARG A 194 -22.74 -14.93 8.39
N GLU A 195 -21.79 -15.65 7.83
CA GLU A 195 -21.74 -17.09 8.02
C GLU A 195 -21.18 -17.37 9.42
N PRO A 196 -21.71 -18.37 10.15
CA PRO A 196 -21.05 -18.85 11.36
C PRO A 196 -19.61 -19.27 11.00
N PRO A 197 -18.63 -19.06 11.88
CA PRO A 197 -17.25 -19.41 11.59
C PRO A 197 -17.19 -20.88 11.14
N PRO A 198 -16.42 -21.22 10.09
CA PRO A 198 -16.32 -22.59 9.64
C PRO A 198 -15.86 -23.45 10.81
N THR A 199 -16.56 -24.54 11.11
CA THR A 199 -16.05 -25.58 11.99
C THR A 199 -14.93 -26.28 11.25
N TYR A 200 -13.68 -25.92 11.54
CA TYR A 200 -12.54 -26.66 11.03
C TYR A 200 -12.48 -28.00 11.77
N ARG A 201 -12.82 -29.09 11.06
CA ARG A 201 -12.49 -30.47 11.46
C ARG A 201 -11.14 -30.85 10.86
#